data_AF-A0AAC9URZ1-F1
#
_entry.id   AF-A0AAC9URZ1-F1
#
_cell.length_a   1.000
_cell.length_b   1.000
_cell.length_c   1.000
_cell.angle_alpha   90.00
_cell.angle_beta   90.00
_cell.angle_gamma   90.00
#
_symmetry.space_group_name_H-M   'P 1'
#
loop_
_entity.id
_entity.type
_entity.pdbx_description
1 polymer ?
#
loop_
_entity_poly.entity_id
_entity_poly.type
_entity_poly.pdbx_seq_one_letter_code
_entity_poly.pdbx_strand_id
1 'polypeptide(L)'
;MTQELNQQLETGPMTTLILTALNYVSPTEAISDFYQMSRQQIAAQARILAEQGQNNEQFKSVIEVCANQLAQQIQLMRERFLTDKPIKIALTGSVLTHNQLLKHHVEEQVAQKSTVQFVTLKGSNAAGVKNFILEDFK
;
A
#
# COMPACT_ATOMS: atom_id res chain seq x y z
N MET A 1 8.33 7.70 33.56
CA MET A 1 7.27 7.92 32.54
C MET A 1 7.69 7.43 31.15
N THR A 2 8.81 7.87 30.57
CA THR A 2 9.27 7.41 29.24
C THR A 2 9.70 5.95 29.19
N GLN A 3 10.34 5.44 30.25
CA GLN A 3 10.81 4.03 30.33
C GLN A 3 9.66 3.01 30.47
N GLU A 4 8.66 3.29 31.31
CA GLU A 4 7.48 2.42 31.46
C GLU A 4 6.64 2.36 30.17
N LEU A 5 6.49 3.49 29.48
CA LEU A 5 5.81 3.56 28.19
C LEU A 5 6.57 2.78 27.10
N ASN A 6 7.89 2.91 27.04
CA ASN A 6 8.70 2.11 26.12
C ASN A 6 8.59 0.62 26.42
N GLN A 7 8.66 0.19 27.68
CA GLN A 7 8.47 -1.21 28.07
C GLN A 7 7.09 -1.77 27.67
N GLN A 8 6.04 -0.95 27.73
CA GLN A 8 4.71 -1.38 27.28
C GLN A 8 4.63 -1.52 25.75
N LEU A 9 5.35 -0.67 25.01
CA LEU A 9 5.32 -0.61 23.54
C LEU A 9 6.32 -1.57 22.84
N GLU A 10 7.40 -1.96 23.52
CA GLU A 10 8.51 -2.78 22.98
C GLU A 10 8.18 -4.27 22.78
N THR A 11 6.95 -4.72 23.05
CA THR A 11 6.67 -6.15 23.24
C THR A 11 6.17 -6.91 22.01
N GLY A 12 6.29 -6.36 20.80
CA GLY A 12 5.69 -6.96 19.60
C GLY A 12 6.67 -7.22 18.43
N PRO A 13 6.53 -8.33 17.68
CA PRO A 13 7.27 -8.57 16.43
C PRO A 13 7.17 -7.42 15.42
N MET A 14 6.01 -6.75 15.35
CA MET A 14 5.82 -5.55 14.54
C MET A 14 6.63 -4.36 15.05
N THR A 15 6.65 -4.10 16.37
CA THR A 15 7.45 -3.02 16.96
C THR A 15 8.93 -3.25 16.64
N THR A 16 9.44 -4.47 16.83
CA THR A 16 10.82 -4.82 16.50
C THR A 16 11.14 -4.59 15.03
N LEU A 17 10.23 -4.98 14.12
CA LEU A 17 10.38 -4.72 12.68
C LEU A 17 10.49 -3.23 12.41
N ILE A 18 9.59 -2.41 12.96
CA ILE A 18 9.54 -0.97 12.72
C ILE A 18 10.82 -0.29 13.23
N LEU A 19 11.22 -0.58 14.47
CA LEU A 19 12.41 0.02 15.07
C LEU A 19 13.68 -0.36 14.30
N THR A 20 13.82 -1.65 13.95
CA THR A 20 15.00 -2.14 13.24
C THR A 20 15.05 -1.61 11.81
N ALA A 21 13.93 -1.69 11.08
CA ALA A 21 13.90 -1.32 9.67
C ALA A 21 14.05 0.18 9.43
N LEU A 22 13.57 1.00 10.36
CA LEU A 22 13.60 2.45 10.28
C LEU A 22 14.71 3.07 11.14
N ASN A 23 15.53 2.24 11.81
CA ASN A 23 16.65 2.64 12.63
C ASN A 23 16.28 3.59 13.79
N TYR A 24 15.20 3.25 14.50
CA TYR A 24 14.81 3.92 15.74
C TYR A 24 15.30 3.15 16.96
N VAL A 25 15.69 3.89 17.99
CA VAL A 25 16.18 3.34 19.26
C VAL A 25 15.02 3.00 20.20
N SER A 26 13.86 3.66 20.05
CA SER A 26 12.70 3.39 20.89
C SER A 26 11.35 3.69 20.21
N PRO A 27 10.24 3.11 20.68
CA PRO A 27 8.91 3.42 20.16
C PRO A 27 8.51 4.90 20.32
N THR A 28 8.91 5.54 21.42
CA THR A 28 8.58 6.95 21.67
C THR A 28 9.27 7.90 20.70
N GLU A 29 10.53 7.61 20.33
CA GLU A 29 11.24 8.32 19.26
C GLU A 29 10.51 8.15 17.92
N ALA A 30 10.20 6.92 17.53
CA ALA A 30 9.49 6.63 16.28
C ALA A 30 8.14 7.36 16.18
N ILE A 31 7.38 7.39 17.28
CA ILE A 31 6.09 8.09 17.35
C ILE A 31 6.27 9.60 17.22
N SER A 32 7.24 10.19 17.94
CA SER A 32 7.50 11.63 17.89
C SER A 32 7.87 12.07 16.48
N ASP A 33 8.73 11.30 15.82
CA ASP A 33 9.16 11.56 14.45
C ASP A 33 7.99 11.41 13.47
N PHE A 34 7.16 10.37 13.61
CA PHE A 34 5.99 10.16 12.76
C PHE A 34 5.05 11.36 12.75
N TYR A 35 4.78 11.99 13.90
CA TYR A 35 3.92 13.17 13.99
C TYR A 35 4.48 14.41 13.26
N GLN A 36 5.79 14.45 12.99
CA GLN A 36 6.45 15.56 12.31
C GLN A 36 6.67 15.28 10.82
N MET A 37 6.41 14.06 10.34
CA MET A 37 6.64 13.68 8.96
C MET A 37 5.59 14.21 7.99
N SER A 38 6.07 14.62 6.83
CA SER A 38 5.24 14.79 5.65
C SER A 38 4.71 13.45 5.15
N ARG A 39 3.60 13.50 4.39
CA ARG A 39 3.04 12.31 3.71
C ARG A 39 4.06 11.59 2.82
N GLN A 40 4.99 12.34 2.21
CA GLN A 40 6.04 11.77 1.37
C GLN A 40 7.04 10.95 2.18
N GLN A 41 7.44 11.43 3.36
CA GLN A 41 8.31 10.71 4.28
C GLN A 41 7.64 9.44 4.80
N ILE A 42 6.36 9.52 5.19
CA ILE A 42 5.58 8.35 5.62
C ILE A 42 5.53 7.29 4.52
N ALA A 43 5.27 7.70 3.26
CA ALA A 43 5.23 6.78 2.13
C ALA A 43 6.61 6.12 1.86
N ALA A 44 7.70 6.86 2.06
CA ALA A 44 9.05 6.31 1.92
C ALA A 44 9.34 5.25 3.00
N GLN A 45 8.91 5.48 4.25
CA GLN A 45 9.05 4.50 5.33
C GLN A 45 8.18 3.26 5.10
N ALA A 46 6.95 3.43 4.62
CA ALA A 46 6.08 2.32 4.25
C ALA A 46 6.72 1.42 3.17
N ARG A 47 7.48 1.99 2.23
CA ARG A 47 8.26 1.21 1.25
C ARG A 47 9.34 0.37 1.92
N ILE A 48 10.10 0.96 2.85
CA ILE A 48 11.16 0.24 3.59
C ILE A 48 10.55 -0.93 4.38
N LEU A 49 9.43 -0.70 5.07
CA LEU A 49 8.73 -1.75 5.80
C LEU A 49 8.19 -2.86 4.89
N ALA A 50 7.74 -2.53 3.67
CA ALA A 50 7.33 -3.53 2.69
C ALA A 50 8.48 -4.41 2.18
N GLU A 51 9.68 -3.84 2.07
CA GLU A 51 10.88 -4.57 1.66
C GLU A 51 11.38 -5.48 2.80
N GLN A 52 11.38 -5.00 4.04
CA GLN A 52 11.94 -5.73 5.18
C GLN A 52 10.93 -6.63 5.90
N GLY A 53 9.63 -6.35 5.78
CA GLY A 53 8.56 -7.04 6.50
C GLY A 53 8.11 -8.37 5.90
N GLN A 54 8.68 -8.80 4.77
CA GLN A 54 8.21 -9.98 4.02
C GLN A 54 8.25 -11.29 4.82
N ASN A 55 9.07 -11.39 5.87
CA ASN A 55 9.17 -12.56 6.74
C ASN A 55 8.43 -12.39 8.08
N ASN A 56 7.77 -11.26 8.31
CA ASN A 56 7.06 -10.98 9.55
C ASN A 56 5.56 -11.31 9.39
N GLU A 57 5.07 -12.29 10.14
CA GLU A 57 3.67 -12.75 10.03
C GLU A 57 2.65 -11.67 10.41
N GLN A 58 2.94 -10.83 11.41
CA GLN A 58 2.06 -9.71 11.75
C GLN A 58 2.02 -8.68 10.62
N PHE A 59 3.15 -8.43 9.95
CA PHE A 59 3.21 -7.55 8.78
C PHE A 59 2.40 -8.12 7.62
N LYS A 60 2.57 -9.41 7.31
CA LYS A 60 1.79 -10.09 6.28
C LYS A 60 0.29 -9.98 6.54
N SER A 61 -0.15 -10.23 7.78
CA SER A 61 -1.56 -10.11 8.17
C SER A 61 -2.11 -8.69 7.96
N VAL A 62 -1.35 -7.65 8.32
CA VAL A 62 -1.75 -6.26 8.05
C VAL A 62 -1.86 -5.99 6.55
N ILE A 63 -0.88 -6.42 5.75
CA ILE A 63 -0.89 -6.25 4.29
C ILE A 63 -2.08 -6.99 3.66
N GLU A 64 -2.40 -8.19 4.14
CA GLU A 64 -3.55 -8.96 3.68
C GLU A 64 -4.87 -8.25 3.95
N VAL A 65 -5.06 -7.68 5.14
CA VAL A 65 -6.25 -6.87 5.45
C VAL A 65 -6.35 -5.68 4.50
N CYS A 66 -5.25 -4.95 4.27
CA CYS A 66 -5.22 -3.83 3.33
C CYS A 66 -5.52 -4.26 1.89
N ALA A 67 -4.96 -5.38 1.44
CA ALA A 67 -5.20 -5.95 0.12
C ALA A 67 -6.68 -6.32 -0.06
N ASN A 68 -7.28 -6.96 0.94
CA ASN A 68 -8.68 -7.35 0.94
C ASN A 68 -9.62 -6.14 0.84
N GLN A 69 -9.34 -5.07 1.60
CA GLN A 69 -10.10 -3.83 1.53
C GLN A 69 -10.02 -3.18 0.14
N LEU A 70 -8.83 -3.12 -0.46
CA LEU A 70 -8.67 -2.59 -1.81
C LEU A 70 -9.36 -3.47 -2.86
N ALA A 71 -9.26 -4.79 -2.76
CA ALA A 71 -9.94 -5.73 -3.64
C ALA A 71 -11.47 -5.58 -3.57
N GLN A 72 -12.03 -5.38 -2.37
CA GLN A 72 -13.45 -5.10 -2.18
C GLN A 72 -13.88 -3.79 -2.86
N GLN A 73 -13.08 -2.73 -2.75
CA GLN A 73 -13.36 -1.48 -3.46
C GLN A 73 -13.37 -1.66 -4.98
N ILE A 74 -12.40 -2.43 -5.52
CA ILE A 74 -12.34 -2.77 -6.94
C ILE A 74 -13.60 -3.55 -7.37
N GLN A 75 -14.02 -4.55 -6.59
CA GLN A 75 -15.21 -5.35 -6.87
C GLN A 75 -16.48 -4.50 -6.86
N LEU A 76 -16.64 -3.62 -5.86
CA LEU A 76 -17.79 -2.72 -5.78
C LEU A 76 -17.87 -1.78 -6.99
N MET A 77 -16.75 -1.20 -7.41
CA MET A 77 -16.69 -0.36 -8.60
C MET A 77 -17.08 -1.12 -9.86
N ARG A 78 -16.62 -2.37 -9.99
CA ARG A 78 -17.01 -3.25 -11.09
C ARG A 78 -18.51 -3.52 -11.09
N GLU A 79 -19.06 -3.98 -9.98
CA GLU A 79 -20.48 -4.34 -9.86
C GLU A 79 -21.38 -3.16 -10.21
N ARG A 80 -20.93 -1.95 -9.87
CA ARG A 80 -21.68 -0.72 -10.13
C ARG A 80 -21.60 -0.23 -11.57
N PHE A 81 -20.49 -0.44 -12.29
CA PHE A 81 -20.24 0.27 -13.55
C PHE A 81 -19.86 -0.61 -14.75
N LEU A 82 -19.46 -1.86 -14.53
CA LEU A 82 -18.76 -2.69 -15.53
C LEU A 82 -19.32 -4.11 -15.62
N THR A 83 -20.59 -4.29 -15.29
CA THR A 83 -21.33 -5.54 -15.51
C THR A 83 -21.15 -5.99 -16.97
N ASP A 84 -20.67 -7.22 -17.15
CA ASP A 84 -20.56 -7.95 -18.44
C ASP A 84 -19.38 -7.66 -19.38
N LYS A 85 -18.34 -6.92 -18.96
CA LYS A 85 -17.13 -6.72 -19.80
C LYS A 85 -15.84 -7.19 -19.13
N PRO A 86 -14.87 -7.75 -19.88
CA PRO A 86 -13.52 -7.94 -19.38
C PRO A 86 -12.93 -6.60 -18.93
N ILE A 87 -12.36 -6.56 -17.73
CA ILE A 87 -11.87 -5.31 -17.13
C ILE A 87 -10.35 -5.30 -17.17
N LYS A 88 -9.80 -4.18 -17.62
CA LYS A 88 -8.38 -3.87 -17.44
C LYS A 88 -8.22 -2.95 -16.24
N ILE A 89 -7.47 -3.39 -15.24
CA ILE A 89 -7.19 -2.60 -14.04
C ILE A 89 -5.77 -2.04 -14.15
N ALA A 90 -5.69 -0.73 -14.23
CA ALA A 90 -4.41 -0.02 -14.19
C ALA A 90 -3.91 0.06 -12.74
N LEU A 91 -2.75 -0.55 -12.45
CA LEU A 91 -2.07 -0.43 -11.17
C LEU A 91 -1.08 0.75 -11.23
N THR A 92 -1.24 1.70 -10.32
CA THR A 92 -0.42 2.91 -10.22
C THR A 92 -0.06 3.21 -8.76
N GLY A 93 0.97 4.04 -8.55
CA GLY A 93 1.39 4.47 -7.22
C GLY A 93 2.48 3.58 -6.62
N SER A 94 3.39 4.20 -5.87
CA SER A 94 4.59 3.55 -5.34
C SER A 94 4.28 2.35 -4.45
N VAL A 95 3.19 2.38 -3.69
CA VAL A 95 2.80 1.27 -2.81
C VAL A 95 2.48 0.01 -3.62
N LEU A 96 1.62 0.10 -4.64
CA LEU A 96 1.23 -1.04 -5.47
C LEU A 96 2.35 -1.51 -6.41
N THR A 97 3.30 -0.64 -6.77
CA THR A 97 4.41 -1.01 -7.64
C THR A 97 5.59 -1.62 -6.88
N HIS A 98 5.80 -1.28 -5.61
CA HIS A 98 6.96 -1.73 -4.83
C HIS A 98 6.61 -2.77 -3.76
N ASN A 99 5.36 -2.83 -3.27
CA ASN A 99 4.91 -3.86 -2.35
C ASN A 99 4.34 -5.06 -3.12
N GLN A 100 5.21 -6.03 -3.44
CA GLN A 100 4.81 -7.22 -4.20
C GLN A 100 3.79 -8.08 -3.46
N LEU A 101 3.86 -8.14 -2.12
CA LEU A 101 2.91 -8.91 -1.31
C LEU A 101 1.49 -8.32 -1.44
N LEU A 102 1.36 -7.01 -1.25
CA LEU A 102 0.10 -6.30 -1.41
C LEU A 102 -0.45 -6.48 -2.83
N LYS A 103 0.40 -6.27 -3.85
CA LYS A 103 0.02 -6.42 -5.25
C LYS A 103 -0.52 -7.82 -5.52
N HIS A 104 0.22 -8.85 -5.11
CA HIS A 104 -0.16 -10.24 -5.35
C HIS A 104 -1.50 -10.59 -4.72
N HIS A 105 -1.72 -10.20 -3.45
CA HIS A 105 -2.99 -10.45 -2.78
C HIS A 105 -4.16 -9.72 -3.44
N VAL A 106 -3.98 -8.47 -3.87
CA VAL A 106 -5.03 -7.73 -4.60
C VAL A 106 -5.37 -8.44 -5.91
N GLU A 107 -4.35 -8.84 -6.68
CA GLU A 107 -4.54 -9.53 -7.96
C GLU A 107 -5.29 -10.86 -7.77
N GLU A 108 -4.88 -11.65 -6.78
CA GLU A 108 -5.50 -12.93 -6.44
C GLU A 108 -6.98 -12.77 -6.04
N GLN A 109 -7.28 -11.88 -5.09
CA GLN A 109 -8.64 -11.67 -4.57
C GLN A 109 -9.62 -11.14 -5.62
N VAL A 110 -9.14 -10.36 -6.58
CA VAL A 110 -9.96 -9.82 -7.67
C VAL A 110 -10.12 -10.84 -8.80
N ALA A 111 -9.07 -11.60 -9.14
CA ALA A 111 -9.11 -12.60 -10.21
C ALA A 111 -10.02 -13.79 -9.88
N GLN A 112 -10.12 -14.20 -8.60
CA GLN A 112 -11.03 -15.28 -8.17
C GLN A 112 -12.50 -15.03 -8.55
N LYS A 113 -12.91 -13.77 -8.73
CA LYS A 113 -14.31 -13.39 -8.98
C LYS A 113 -14.56 -12.91 -10.42
N SER A 114 -13.54 -12.89 -11.29
CA SER A 114 -13.67 -12.36 -12.66
C SER A 114 -12.47 -12.57 -13.57
N THR A 115 -12.73 -12.58 -14.87
CA THR A 115 -11.72 -12.34 -15.90
C THR A 115 -11.26 -10.88 -15.87
N VAL A 116 -10.16 -10.61 -15.18
CA VAL A 116 -9.52 -9.29 -15.04
C VAL A 116 -8.10 -9.35 -15.57
N GLN A 117 -7.67 -8.29 -16.27
CA GLN A 117 -6.30 -8.10 -16.67
C GLN A 117 -5.69 -6.93 -15.89
N PHE A 118 -4.66 -7.20 -15.11
CA PHE A 118 -3.88 -6.16 -14.44
C PHE A 118 -2.82 -5.58 -15.37
N VAL A 119 -2.70 -4.25 -15.39
CA VAL A 119 -1.73 -3.53 -16.21
C VAL A 119 -0.98 -2.55 -15.31
N THR A 120 0.32 -2.76 -15.10
CA THR A 120 1.15 -1.76 -14.43
C THR A 120 1.45 -0.62 -15.40
N LEU A 121 1.00 0.60 -15.08
CA LEU A 121 1.28 1.76 -15.92
C LEU A 121 2.70 2.26 -15.69
N LYS A 122 3.42 2.47 -16.79
CA LYS A 122 4.78 3.07 -16.80
C LYS A 122 4.78 4.57 -17.13
N GLY A 123 3.62 5.12 -17.52
CA GLY A 123 3.45 6.53 -17.85
C GLY A 123 3.12 7.39 -16.64
N SER A 124 3.28 8.71 -16.76
CA SER A 124 2.86 9.66 -15.73
C SER A 124 1.39 10.05 -15.88
N ASN A 125 0.72 10.30 -14.76
CA ASN A 125 -0.64 10.87 -14.78
C ASN A 125 -0.68 12.21 -15.53
N ALA A 126 0.42 12.97 -15.51
CA ALA A 126 0.57 14.22 -16.26
C ALA A 126 0.43 14.04 -17.78
N ALA A 127 0.94 12.93 -18.33
CA ALA A 127 0.75 12.61 -19.75
C ALA A 127 -0.73 12.34 -20.07
N GLY A 128 -1.45 11.67 -19.16
CA GLY A 128 -2.89 11.45 -19.28
C GLY A 128 -3.67 12.77 -19.29
N VAL A 129 -3.38 13.67 -18.35
CA VAL A 129 -4.01 15.01 -18.30
C VAL A 129 -3.72 15.81 -19.56
N LYS A 130 -2.48 15.80 -20.04
CA LYS A 130 -2.12 16.48 -21.30
C LYS A 130 -2.97 15.99 -22.46
N ASN A 131 -3.16 14.69 -22.61
CA ASN A 131 -3.97 14.12 -23.69
C ASN A 131 -5.44 14.48 -23.55
N PHE A 132 -5.98 14.42 -22.33
CA PHE A 132 -7.35 14.85 -22.05
C PHE A 132 -7.60 16.30 -22.49
N ILE A 133 -6.69 17.22 -22.12
CA ILE A 133 -6.76 18.61 -22.55
C ILE A 133 -6.64 18.74 -24.08
N LEU A 134 -5.79 17.96 -24.74
CA LEU A 134 -5.66 18.06 -26.20
C LEU A 134 -6.85 17.47 -26.98
N GLU A 135 -7.67 16.61 -26.35
CA GLU A 135 -8.88 16.05 -26.97
C GLU A 135 -10.11 16.94 -26.76
N ASP A 136 -10.25 17.61 -25.61
CA ASP A 136 -11.37 18.55 -25.34
C ASP A 136 -11.29 19.85 -26.16
N PHE A 137 -10.13 20.17 -26.72
CA PHE A 137 -9.90 21.38 -27.54
C PHE A 137 -9.77 21.07 -29.05
N LYS A 138 -10.31 19.93 -29.51
CA LYS A 138 -10.54 19.62 -30.93
C LYS A 138 -12.01 19.78 -31.29
#